data_AF-A0A9P3F4U6-F1
#
_entry.id   AF-A0A9P3F4U6-F1
#
_cell.length_a   1.000
_cell.length_b   1.000
_cell.length_c   1.000
_cell.angle_alpha   90.00
_cell.angle_beta   90.00
_cell.angle_gamma   90.00
#
_symmetry.space_group_name_H-M   'P 1'
#
loop_
_entity.id
_entity.type
_entity.pdbx_description
1 polymer ?
#
loop_
_entity_poly.entity_id
_entity_poly.type
_entity_poly.pdbx_seq_one_letter_code
_entity_poly.pdbx_strand_id
1 'polypeptide(L)'
;MEGILRPFTDPASRAADRAFPLDGTDVHSLSDESLATLLDSAPVLHDLGQTTVVRLSKDLVLKGGGNVLPCEAEVLRIVASKPGIRAPHVHRSFQFPDDTKYFSTMGYIVMDYVNGQPLDTCWEDLSDERKLDVSRQTAQMILEMQSVKLPEPGPIGGGPCRGRFFTHYSAGPFKNKAEFEGWFNHKLEICKKFNQAPQDIPAFRFTEFVLTHQDISPRNLILDPDGQVWLVDWADAGAYPPAFESAALASQMSFPDFNAMVLSCLPRYPVEERQLDSIGYGLLTAALA
;
A
#
# COMPACT_ATOMS: atom_id res chain seq x y z
N MET A 1 14.38 6.00 23.70
CA MET A 1 14.82 5.59 22.37
C MET A 1 14.52 4.11 22.24
N GLU A 2 13.26 3.78 21.97
CA GLU A 2 12.89 2.41 21.57
C GLU A 2 13.47 2.17 20.18
N GLY A 3 14.17 1.06 20.02
CA GLY A 3 14.80 0.69 18.76
C GLY A 3 13.72 0.61 17.68
N ILE A 4 13.95 1.29 16.56
CA ILE A 4 13.11 1.17 15.36
C ILE A 4 13.08 -0.32 15.00
N LEU A 5 11.91 -0.95 15.12
CA LEU A 5 11.66 -2.30 14.62
C LEU A 5 12.00 -2.30 13.13
N ARG A 6 13.06 -3.00 12.75
CA ARG A 6 13.44 -3.19 11.36
C ARG A 6 12.85 -4.51 10.87
N PRO A 7 12.38 -4.57 9.61
CA PRO A 7 11.96 -5.83 9.03
C PRO A 7 13.13 -6.83 9.01
N PHE A 8 12.81 -8.09 9.25
CA PHE A 8 13.77 -9.18 9.07
C PHE A 8 13.80 -9.62 7.60
N THR A 9 14.99 -9.95 7.12
CA THR A 9 15.22 -10.47 5.76
C THR A 9 16.30 -11.54 5.85
N ASP A 10 16.02 -12.74 5.33
CA ASP A 10 17.05 -13.75 5.07
C ASP A 10 17.86 -13.29 3.84
N PRO A 11 19.18 -13.04 3.94
CA PRO A 11 20.01 -12.66 2.79
C PRO A 11 19.89 -13.64 1.62
N ALA A 12 19.67 -14.93 1.91
CA ALA A 12 19.54 -15.96 0.90
C ALA A 12 18.19 -15.93 0.15
N SER A 13 17.23 -15.12 0.59
CA SER A 13 15.99 -14.86 -0.17
C SER A 13 16.21 -14.03 -1.45
N ARG A 14 17.35 -13.34 -1.57
CA ARG A 14 17.70 -12.52 -2.75
C ARG A 14 18.80 -13.12 -3.62
N ALA A 15 19.31 -14.30 -3.24
CA ALA A 15 20.36 -14.99 -4.00
C ALA A 15 19.83 -15.49 -5.35
N ALA A 16 20.49 -15.10 -6.44
CA ALA A 16 20.07 -15.45 -7.81
C ALA A 16 20.36 -16.91 -8.20
N ASP A 17 21.27 -17.58 -7.48
CA ASP A 17 21.78 -18.93 -7.73
C ASP A 17 21.21 -19.98 -6.78
N ARG A 18 20.32 -19.60 -5.85
CA ARG A 18 19.66 -20.51 -4.91
C ARG A 18 18.51 -21.27 -5.58
N ALA A 19 18.37 -22.55 -5.21
CA ALA A 19 17.15 -23.31 -5.46
C ALA A 19 16.07 -22.95 -4.43
N PHE A 20 14.89 -22.59 -4.90
CA PHE A 20 13.74 -22.25 -4.08
C PHE A 20 12.74 -23.43 -4.01
N PRO A 21 11.85 -23.47 -2.98
CA PRO A 21 11.00 -24.64 -2.73
C PRO A 21 10.13 -25.08 -3.92
N LEU A 22 9.68 -24.14 -4.76
CA LEU A 22 8.79 -24.39 -5.88
C LEU A 22 9.46 -24.19 -7.26
N ASP A 23 10.78 -24.15 -7.34
CA ASP A 23 11.45 -24.08 -8.65
C ASP A 23 11.08 -25.30 -9.52
N GLY A 24 10.54 -25.04 -10.72
CA GLY A 24 10.06 -26.08 -11.64
C GLY A 24 8.74 -26.75 -11.24
N THR A 25 8.06 -26.25 -10.21
CA THR A 25 6.74 -26.74 -9.75
C THR A 25 5.65 -25.76 -10.18
N ASP A 26 4.56 -26.26 -10.75
CA ASP A 26 3.37 -25.46 -11.02
C ASP A 26 2.62 -25.15 -9.71
N VAL A 27 2.53 -23.86 -9.36
CA VAL A 27 1.88 -23.40 -8.13
C VAL A 27 0.37 -23.68 -8.11
N HIS A 28 -0.26 -23.84 -9.27
CA HIS A 28 -1.68 -24.18 -9.38
C HIS A 28 -1.96 -25.65 -9.06
N SER A 29 -0.92 -26.51 -9.04
CA SER A 29 -1.04 -27.93 -8.68
C SER A 29 -1.10 -28.17 -7.17
N LEU A 30 -0.71 -27.19 -6.35
CA LEU A 30 -0.64 -27.29 -4.89
C LEU A 30 -1.97 -26.94 -4.22
N SER A 31 -2.22 -27.48 -3.03
CA SER A 31 -3.36 -27.08 -2.20
C SER A 31 -3.07 -25.77 -1.45
N ASP A 32 -4.11 -25.08 -0.99
CA ASP A 32 -3.98 -23.85 -0.20
C ASP A 32 -3.22 -24.12 1.12
N GLU A 33 -3.47 -25.28 1.75
CA GLU A 33 -2.78 -25.70 2.98
C GLU A 33 -1.30 -25.94 2.72
N SER A 34 -0.96 -26.55 1.58
CA SER A 34 0.43 -26.81 1.20
C SER A 34 1.18 -25.51 0.92
N LEU A 35 0.51 -24.51 0.35
CA LEU A 35 1.09 -23.18 0.14
C LEU A 35 1.26 -22.44 1.46
N ALA A 36 0.28 -22.52 2.37
CA ALA A 36 0.36 -21.86 3.66
C ALA A 36 1.54 -22.33 4.52
N THR A 37 1.88 -23.63 4.51
CA THR A 37 3.05 -24.15 5.26
C THR A 37 4.40 -23.64 4.72
N LEU A 38 4.44 -23.13 3.48
CA LEU A 38 5.66 -22.52 2.94
C LEU A 38 5.96 -21.18 3.59
N LEU A 39 4.98 -20.51 4.21
CA LEU A 39 5.22 -19.25 4.93
C LEU A 39 6.24 -19.41 6.07
N ASP A 40 6.25 -20.58 6.74
CA ASP A 40 7.12 -20.87 7.88
C ASP A 40 8.48 -21.47 7.48
N SER A 41 8.62 -21.96 6.24
CA SER A 41 9.77 -22.78 5.82
C SER A 41 10.56 -22.21 4.64
N ALA A 42 9.94 -21.37 3.81
CA ALA A 42 10.59 -20.75 2.67
C ALA A 42 11.47 -19.55 3.08
N PRO A 43 12.46 -19.15 2.27
CA PRO A 43 13.35 -18.03 2.58
C PRO A 43 12.59 -16.72 2.75
N VAL A 44 12.76 -16.08 3.91
CA VAL A 44 12.04 -14.84 4.27
C VAL A 44 12.62 -13.66 3.50
N LEU A 45 11.81 -13.04 2.66
CA LEU A 45 12.13 -11.81 1.94
C LEU A 45 11.86 -10.57 2.80
N HIS A 46 10.78 -10.62 3.59
CA HIS A 46 10.37 -9.55 4.49
C HIS A 46 9.55 -10.14 5.63
N ASP A 47 9.82 -9.76 6.86
CA ASP A 47 8.98 -10.09 8.01
C ASP A 47 8.90 -8.91 8.98
N LEU A 48 7.68 -8.40 9.16
CA LEU A 48 7.40 -7.28 10.05
C LEU A 48 5.94 -7.30 10.53
N GLY A 49 5.75 -7.37 11.85
CA GLY A 49 4.42 -7.27 12.47
C GLY A 49 3.55 -8.50 12.17
N GLN A 50 2.46 -8.32 11.42
CA GLN A 50 1.53 -9.38 11.02
C GLN A 50 1.58 -9.64 9.51
N THR A 51 2.75 -9.46 8.90
CA THR A 51 2.97 -9.69 7.47
C THR A 51 4.36 -10.26 7.24
N THR A 52 4.38 -11.42 6.59
CA THR A 52 5.58 -12.14 6.20
C THR A 52 5.50 -12.37 4.69
N VAL A 53 6.62 -12.15 4.00
CA VAL A 53 6.79 -12.42 2.57
C VAL A 53 7.95 -13.40 2.43
N VAL A 54 7.70 -14.53 1.79
CA VAL A 54 8.72 -15.57 1.54
C VAL A 54 8.88 -15.82 0.05
N ARG A 55 10.07 -16.29 -0.35
CA ARG A 55 10.36 -16.67 -1.75
C ARG A 55 9.96 -18.11 -2.03
N LEU A 56 9.02 -18.29 -2.95
CA LEU A 56 8.55 -19.59 -3.38
C LEU A 56 9.38 -20.16 -4.52
N SER A 57 9.69 -19.33 -5.52
CA SER A 57 10.50 -19.68 -6.69
C SER A 57 11.35 -18.49 -7.12
N LYS A 58 12.09 -18.66 -8.23
CA LYS A 58 12.74 -17.53 -8.93
C LYS A 58 11.77 -16.39 -9.25
N ASP A 59 10.53 -16.71 -9.58
CA ASP A 59 9.55 -15.75 -10.11
C ASP A 59 8.36 -15.51 -9.17
N LEU A 60 8.27 -16.19 -8.03
CA LEU A 60 7.10 -16.13 -7.13
C LEU A 60 7.47 -15.84 -5.67
N VAL A 61 6.61 -15.05 -5.03
CA VAL A 61 6.55 -14.85 -3.57
C VAL A 61 5.21 -15.30 -3.01
N LEU A 62 5.21 -15.64 -1.73
CA LEU A 62 4.02 -15.78 -0.90
C LEU A 62 4.03 -14.68 0.15
N LYS A 63 3.02 -13.81 0.14
CA LYS A 63 2.71 -12.89 1.23
C LYS A 63 1.65 -13.53 2.11
N GLY A 64 1.88 -13.58 3.42
CA GLY A 64 0.95 -14.17 4.38
C GLY A 64 0.92 -13.39 5.70
N GLY A 65 -0.21 -13.44 6.40
CA GLY A 65 -0.34 -12.82 7.71
C GLY A 65 -1.74 -12.35 8.07
N GLY A 66 -1.92 -11.94 9.33
CA GLY A 66 -3.19 -11.45 9.83
C GLY A 66 -3.64 -10.11 9.24
N ASN A 67 -2.72 -9.36 8.64
CA ASN A 67 -3.01 -8.10 7.93
C ASN A 67 -3.16 -8.28 6.40
N VAL A 68 -2.99 -9.50 5.89
CA VAL A 68 -3.16 -9.79 4.46
C VAL A 68 -4.65 -10.02 4.22
N LEU A 69 -5.30 -9.09 3.50
CA LEU A 69 -6.73 -9.12 3.23
C LEU A 69 -6.98 -9.27 1.72
N PRO A 70 -8.16 -9.76 1.30
CA PRO A 70 -8.44 -10.02 -0.12
C PRO A 70 -8.39 -8.76 -0.98
N CYS A 71 -8.61 -7.59 -0.37
CA CYS A 71 -8.62 -6.31 -1.08
C CYS A 71 -7.33 -6.01 -1.82
N GLU A 72 -6.17 -6.41 -1.28
CA GLU A 72 -4.88 -6.25 -1.96
C GLU A 72 -4.84 -7.06 -3.27
N ALA A 73 -5.31 -8.31 -3.23
CA ALA A 73 -5.36 -9.15 -4.42
C ALA A 73 -6.36 -8.63 -5.46
N GLU A 74 -7.53 -8.11 -5.03
CA GLU A 74 -8.51 -7.52 -5.95
C GLU A 74 -7.97 -6.28 -6.65
N VAL A 75 -7.26 -5.40 -5.93
CA VAL A 75 -6.62 -4.23 -6.53
C VAL A 75 -5.55 -4.65 -7.54
N LEU A 76 -4.69 -5.61 -7.18
CA LEU A 76 -3.65 -6.13 -8.07
C LEU A 76 -4.24 -6.69 -9.38
N ARG A 77 -5.41 -7.36 -9.32
CA ARG A 77 -6.11 -7.83 -10.52
C ARG A 77 -6.65 -6.69 -11.40
N ILE A 78 -7.09 -5.57 -10.80
CA ILE A 78 -7.51 -4.39 -11.57
C ILE A 78 -6.31 -3.77 -12.28
N VAL A 79 -5.19 -3.56 -11.57
CA VAL A 79 -4.02 -2.88 -12.15
C VAL A 79 -3.28 -3.74 -13.16
N ALA A 80 -3.38 -5.08 -13.09
CA ALA A 80 -2.87 -5.98 -14.13
C ALA A 80 -3.46 -5.69 -15.53
N SER A 81 -4.65 -5.07 -15.60
CA SER A 81 -5.26 -4.64 -16.87
C SER A 81 -4.77 -3.28 -17.38
N LYS A 82 -3.85 -2.62 -16.66
CA LYS A 82 -3.39 -1.25 -16.91
C LYS A 82 -1.91 -1.25 -17.29
N PRO A 83 -1.55 -1.09 -18.58
CA PRO A 83 -0.16 -1.21 -19.02
C PRO A 83 0.77 -0.13 -18.46
N GLY A 84 0.23 1.01 -18.02
CA GLY A 84 1.01 2.09 -17.39
C GLY A 84 1.34 1.85 -15.91
N ILE A 85 0.85 0.76 -15.30
CA ILE A 85 1.10 0.42 -13.90
C ILE A 85 1.92 -0.87 -13.84
N ARG A 86 3.15 -0.80 -13.33
CA ARG A 86 3.96 -2.00 -13.06
C ARG A 86 3.75 -2.42 -11.62
N ALA A 87 3.10 -3.56 -11.43
CA ALA A 87 2.82 -4.17 -10.13
C ALA A 87 2.90 -5.71 -10.24
N PRO A 88 3.12 -6.43 -9.13
CA PRO A 88 3.13 -7.90 -9.15
C PRO A 88 1.79 -8.49 -9.62
N HIS A 89 1.81 -9.52 -10.47
CA HIS A 89 0.59 -10.24 -10.83
C HIS A 89 0.21 -11.24 -9.75
N VAL A 90 -1.09 -11.32 -9.43
CA VAL A 90 -1.63 -12.30 -8.49
C VAL A 90 -1.88 -13.62 -9.22
N HIS A 91 -1.27 -14.69 -8.72
CA HIS A 91 -1.50 -16.07 -9.18
C HIS A 91 -2.56 -16.77 -8.35
N ARG A 92 -2.61 -16.49 -7.04
CA ARG A 92 -3.57 -17.10 -6.12
C ARG A 92 -3.79 -16.23 -4.88
N SER A 93 -5.00 -16.19 -4.37
CA SER A 93 -5.31 -15.57 -3.07
C SER A 93 -6.35 -16.39 -2.33
N PHE A 94 -6.12 -16.63 -1.04
CA PHE A 94 -6.94 -17.47 -0.19
C PHE A 94 -6.80 -17.07 1.28
N GLN A 95 -7.70 -17.56 2.13
CA GLN A 95 -7.75 -17.23 3.54
C GLN A 95 -8.14 -18.44 4.39
N PHE A 96 -7.62 -18.49 5.62
CA PHE A 96 -8.09 -19.39 6.66
C PHE A 96 -8.65 -18.57 7.84
N PRO A 97 -9.73 -19.03 8.49
CA PRO A 97 -10.17 -18.45 9.76
C PRO A 97 -9.09 -18.60 10.83
N ASP A 98 -8.81 -17.53 11.57
CA ASP A 98 -7.84 -17.53 12.67
C ASP A 98 -8.21 -16.45 13.69
N ASP A 99 -8.91 -16.85 14.75
CA ASP A 99 -9.40 -15.96 15.82
C ASP A 99 -8.28 -15.34 16.67
N THR A 100 -7.02 -15.75 16.48
CA THR A 100 -5.88 -15.10 17.13
C THR A 100 -5.46 -13.81 16.42
N LYS A 101 -5.98 -13.56 15.21
CA LYS A 101 -5.68 -12.36 14.41
C LYS A 101 -6.71 -11.27 14.61
N TYR A 102 -6.29 -10.03 14.38
CA TYR A 102 -7.16 -8.85 14.55
C TYR A 102 -8.44 -8.90 13.69
N PHE A 103 -8.33 -9.43 12.47
CA PHE A 103 -9.46 -9.61 11.55
C PHE A 103 -10.05 -11.04 11.58
N SER A 104 -9.73 -11.85 12.61
CA SER A 104 -10.12 -13.26 12.71
C SER A 104 -9.78 -14.11 11.48
N THR A 105 -8.73 -13.74 10.75
CA THR A 105 -8.30 -14.42 9.53
C THR A 105 -6.80 -14.36 9.33
N MET A 106 -6.27 -15.41 8.72
CA MET A 106 -4.93 -15.45 8.14
C MET A 106 -5.07 -15.47 6.62
N GLY A 107 -4.63 -14.40 5.95
CA GLY A 107 -4.69 -14.29 4.49
C GLY A 107 -3.37 -14.60 3.82
N TYR A 108 -3.47 -15.01 2.55
CA TYR A 108 -2.35 -15.42 1.72
C TYR A 108 -2.51 -14.91 0.29
N ILE A 109 -1.41 -14.46 -0.32
CA ILE A 109 -1.33 -14.04 -1.71
C ILE A 109 -0.06 -14.61 -2.32
N VAL A 110 -0.22 -15.45 -3.34
CA VAL A 110 0.86 -15.85 -4.25
C VAL A 110 0.89 -14.85 -5.39
N MET A 111 2.03 -14.20 -5.58
CA MET A 111 2.21 -13.18 -6.61
C MET A 111 3.63 -13.19 -7.18
N ASP A 112 3.85 -12.45 -8.27
CA ASP A 112 5.18 -12.32 -8.86
C ASP A 112 6.22 -11.82 -7.85
N TYR A 113 7.40 -12.41 -7.91
CA TYR A 113 8.62 -11.81 -7.38
C TYR A 113 9.14 -10.76 -8.37
N VAL A 114 9.29 -9.52 -7.92
CA VAL A 114 9.92 -8.47 -8.72
C VAL A 114 11.42 -8.48 -8.48
N ASN A 115 12.20 -8.79 -9.51
CA ASN A 115 13.64 -8.74 -9.45
C ASN A 115 14.17 -7.30 -9.56
N GLY A 116 14.84 -6.82 -8.52
CA GLY A 116 15.43 -5.49 -8.52
C GLY A 116 15.92 -5.06 -7.14
N GLN A 117 16.32 -3.79 -7.05
CA GLN A 117 16.74 -3.16 -5.81
C GLN A 117 15.58 -2.33 -5.22
N PRO A 118 15.22 -2.52 -3.94
CA PRO A 118 14.32 -1.62 -3.24
C PRO A 118 14.86 -0.20 -3.27
N LEU A 119 14.02 0.77 -3.63
CA LEU A 119 14.47 2.13 -3.88
C LEU A 119 14.96 2.80 -2.58
N ASP A 120 14.42 2.44 -1.43
CA ASP A 120 14.93 2.89 -0.12
C ASP A 120 16.39 2.51 0.15
N THR A 121 16.91 1.46 -0.50
CA THR A 121 18.30 1.02 -0.34
C THR A 121 19.29 1.69 -1.28
N CYS A 122 18.82 2.24 -2.41
CA CYS A 122 19.70 2.80 -3.44
C CYS A 122 19.40 4.26 -3.79
N TRP A 123 18.31 4.86 -3.28
CA TRP A 123 17.86 6.20 -3.63
C TRP A 123 18.97 7.25 -3.50
N GLU A 124 19.71 7.24 -2.38
CA GLU A 124 20.77 8.22 -2.12
C GLU A 124 21.94 8.12 -3.11
N ASP A 125 22.20 6.93 -3.64
CA ASP A 125 23.29 6.65 -4.58
C ASP A 125 22.90 6.92 -6.04
N LEU A 126 21.61 7.16 -6.33
CA LEU A 126 21.16 7.50 -7.67
C LEU A 126 21.60 8.91 -8.06
N SER A 127 22.10 9.05 -9.29
CA SER A 127 22.31 10.35 -9.93
C SER A 127 21.00 11.14 -10.03
N ASP A 128 21.07 12.47 -10.08
CA ASP A 128 19.89 13.35 -10.22
C ASP A 128 19.03 13.00 -11.44
N GLU A 129 19.64 12.61 -12.56
CA GLU A 129 18.92 12.18 -13.78
C GLU A 129 18.08 10.94 -13.51
N ARG A 130 18.63 9.95 -12.78
CA ARG A 130 17.92 8.71 -12.42
C ARG A 130 16.86 8.96 -11.35
N LYS A 131 17.12 9.83 -10.37
CA LYS A 131 16.09 10.28 -9.41
C LYS A 131 14.90 10.90 -10.14
N LEU A 132 15.17 11.78 -11.11
CA LEU A 132 14.14 12.42 -11.92
C LEU A 132 13.36 11.43 -12.78
N ASP A 133 14.04 10.47 -13.42
CA ASP A 133 13.40 9.40 -14.19
C ASP A 133 12.47 8.54 -13.32
N VAL A 134 12.98 8.08 -12.17
CA VAL A 134 12.19 7.32 -11.19
C VAL A 134 10.95 8.09 -10.75
N SER A 135 11.11 9.36 -10.38
CA SER A 135 9.98 10.19 -9.95
C SER A 135 8.93 10.40 -11.05
N ARG A 136 9.35 10.52 -12.31
CA ARG A 136 8.43 10.60 -13.46
C ARG A 136 7.68 9.29 -13.68
N GLN A 137 8.37 8.16 -13.60
CA GLN A 137 7.75 6.84 -13.70
C GLN A 137 6.72 6.61 -12.57
N THR A 138 7.04 6.99 -11.33
CA THR A 138 6.11 6.92 -10.20
C THR A 138 4.89 7.83 -10.42
N ALA A 139 5.11 9.09 -10.83
CA ALA A 139 4.02 10.02 -11.10
C ALA A 139 3.10 9.52 -12.23
N GLN A 140 3.67 8.91 -13.28
CA GLN A 140 2.89 8.30 -14.35
C GLN A 140 2.01 7.16 -13.84
N MET A 141 2.54 6.27 -12.98
CA MET A 141 1.71 5.22 -12.36
C MET A 141 0.56 5.80 -11.54
N ILE A 142 0.80 6.89 -10.80
CA ILE A 142 -0.24 7.59 -10.03
C ILE A 142 -1.34 8.12 -10.95
N LEU A 143 -0.97 8.82 -12.02
CA LEU A 143 -1.94 9.34 -13.00
C LEU A 143 -2.74 8.20 -13.65
N GLU A 144 -2.08 7.08 -13.95
CA GLU A 144 -2.74 5.92 -14.55
C GLU A 144 -3.71 5.24 -13.57
N MET A 145 -3.36 5.14 -12.27
CA MET A 145 -4.27 4.71 -11.22
C MET A 145 -5.48 5.65 -11.14
N GLN A 146 -5.25 6.96 -11.14
CA GLN A 146 -6.31 7.96 -11.04
C GLN A 146 -7.25 7.97 -12.25
N SER A 147 -6.84 7.40 -13.40
CA SER A 147 -7.72 7.19 -14.55
C SER A 147 -8.81 6.14 -14.28
N VAL A 148 -8.62 5.27 -13.28
CA VAL A 148 -9.56 4.21 -12.89
C VAL A 148 -10.59 4.78 -11.92
N LYS A 149 -11.72 5.23 -12.46
CA LYS A 149 -12.85 5.71 -11.66
C LYS A 149 -13.66 4.56 -11.08
N LEU A 150 -14.02 4.68 -9.81
CA LEU A 150 -14.73 3.65 -9.06
C LEU A 150 -16.02 4.24 -8.45
N PRO A 151 -17.11 3.47 -8.40
CA PRO A 151 -18.41 4.02 -8.04
C PRO A 151 -18.54 4.34 -6.55
N GLU A 152 -17.91 3.53 -5.69
CA GLU A 152 -18.08 3.58 -4.24
C GLU A 152 -16.72 3.65 -3.53
N PRO A 153 -16.63 4.34 -2.37
CA PRO A 153 -15.39 4.50 -1.63
C PRO A 153 -14.98 3.23 -0.87
N GLY A 154 -13.67 3.11 -0.65
CA GLY A 154 -13.08 2.09 0.22
C GLY A 154 -12.34 0.98 -0.52
N PRO A 155 -11.94 -0.08 0.19
CA PRO A 155 -11.17 -1.17 -0.39
C PRO A 155 -11.97 -1.97 -1.41
N ILE A 156 -11.29 -2.39 -2.48
CA ILE A 156 -11.89 -3.24 -3.51
C ILE A 156 -12.13 -4.64 -2.93
N GLY A 157 -13.29 -5.23 -3.19
CA GLY A 157 -13.68 -6.50 -2.56
C GLY A 157 -14.14 -6.36 -1.10
N GLY A 158 -14.19 -5.13 -0.58
CA GLY A 158 -14.66 -4.83 0.77
C GLY A 158 -13.59 -4.97 1.85
N GLY A 159 -14.04 -4.92 3.10
CA GLY A 159 -13.16 -4.87 4.27
C GLY A 159 -12.94 -3.45 4.80
N PRO A 160 -12.08 -3.32 5.82
CA PRO A 160 -11.79 -2.05 6.48
C PRO A 160 -10.95 -1.12 5.60
N CYS A 161 -11.27 0.17 5.59
CA CYS A 161 -10.39 1.21 5.08
C CYS A 161 -9.14 1.30 5.96
N ARG A 162 -7.97 1.26 5.33
CA ARG A 162 -6.64 1.33 5.94
C ARG A 162 -5.78 2.33 5.19
N GLY A 163 -4.67 2.72 5.80
CA GLY A 163 -3.76 3.75 5.28
C GLY A 163 -3.73 5.02 6.10
N ARG A 164 -2.96 6.00 5.60
CA ARG A 164 -2.58 7.21 6.32
C ARG A 164 -3.75 8.01 6.90
N PHE A 165 -4.88 8.03 6.19
CA PHE A 165 -6.03 8.87 6.53
C PHE A 165 -7.14 8.11 7.26
N PHE A 166 -6.81 6.96 7.84
CA PHE A 166 -7.70 6.16 8.68
C PHE A 166 -7.08 5.90 10.05
N THR A 167 -7.90 5.47 11.00
CA THR A 167 -7.41 5.19 12.36
C THR A 167 -6.65 3.86 12.40
N HIS A 168 -5.86 3.63 13.45
CA HIS A 168 -5.27 2.31 13.73
C HIS A 168 -6.32 1.21 13.96
N TYR A 169 -7.56 1.58 14.29
CA TYR A 169 -8.70 0.68 14.41
C TYR A 169 -9.46 0.52 13.07
N SER A 170 -8.85 0.95 11.97
CA SER A 170 -9.45 1.05 10.64
C SER A 170 -10.65 2.01 10.57
N ALA A 171 -11.34 2.04 9.42
CA ALA A 171 -12.63 2.70 9.26
C ALA A 171 -13.53 1.95 8.27
N GLY A 172 -14.82 2.28 8.25
CA GLY A 172 -15.79 1.64 7.38
C GLY A 172 -16.12 0.19 7.80
N PRO A 173 -16.62 -0.64 6.86
CA PRO A 173 -16.88 -0.33 5.47
C PRO A 173 -17.96 0.77 5.32
N PHE A 174 -17.78 1.64 4.34
CA PHE A 174 -18.75 2.70 4.02
C PHE A 174 -19.67 2.21 2.90
N LYS A 175 -20.98 2.39 3.04
CA LYS A 175 -21.94 1.93 2.02
C LYS A 175 -22.02 2.85 0.81
N ASN A 176 -21.69 4.13 1.01
CA ASN A 176 -21.78 5.15 -0.02
C ASN A 176 -20.91 6.36 0.30
N LYS A 177 -20.81 7.26 -0.67
CA LYS A 177 -20.16 8.56 -0.55
C LYS A 177 -20.55 9.37 0.69
N ALA A 178 -21.84 9.39 1.06
CA ALA A 178 -22.31 10.22 2.17
C ALA A 178 -21.84 9.70 3.53
N GLU A 179 -21.79 8.38 3.72
CA GLU A 179 -21.21 7.78 4.93
C GLU A 179 -19.69 8.06 5.03
N PHE A 180 -18.96 7.94 3.91
CA PHE A 180 -17.54 8.25 3.85
C PHE A 180 -17.26 9.72 4.17
N GLU A 181 -17.96 10.65 3.49
CA GLU A 181 -17.85 12.09 3.73
C GLU A 181 -18.24 12.47 5.17
N GLY A 182 -19.31 11.88 5.69
CA GLY A 182 -19.76 12.09 7.06
C GLY A 182 -18.71 11.69 8.10
N TRP A 183 -18.01 10.58 7.88
CA TRP A 183 -16.93 10.12 8.77
C TRP A 183 -15.74 11.08 8.78
N PHE A 184 -15.28 11.53 7.62
CA PHE A 184 -14.20 12.52 7.53
C PHE A 184 -14.58 13.87 8.16
N ASN A 185 -15.82 14.31 7.93
CA ASN A 185 -16.33 15.53 8.56
C ASN A 185 -16.47 15.40 10.07
N HIS A 186 -16.88 14.24 10.60
CA HIS A 186 -16.88 13.98 12.04
C HIS A 186 -15.48 14.12 12.64
N LYS A 187 -14.45 13.56 11.98
CA LYS A 187 -13.05 13.71 12.42
C LYS A 187 -12.58 15.16 12.37
N LEU A 188 -12.96 15.93 11.35
CA LEU A 188 -12.67 17.36 11.26
C LEU A 188 -13.36 18.16 12.39
N GLU A 189 -14.63 17.88 12.68
CA GLU A 189 -15.37 18.55 13.76
C GLU A 189 -14.76 18.29 15.14
N ILE A 190 -14.30 17.06 15.41
CA ILE A 190 -13.52 16.75 16.61
C ILE A 190 -12.26 17.62 16.67
N CYS A 191 -11.48 17.66 15.58
CA CYS A 191 -10.25 18.43 15.56
C CYS A 191 -10.51 19.93 15.79
N LYS A 192 -11.57 20.50 15.18
CA LYS A 192 -11.99 21.88 15.43
C LYS A 192 -12.39 22.10 16.88
N LYS A 193 -13.20 21.21 17.47
CA LYS A 193 -13.65 21.29 18.87
C LYS A 193 -12.49 21.33 19.86
N PHE A 194 -11.40 20.61 19.58
CA PHE A 194 -10.19 20.57 20.41
C PHE A 194 -9.10 21.56 19.97
N ASN A 195 -9.40 22.51 19.08
CA ASN A 195 -8.46 23.47 18.51
C ASN A 195 -7.20 22.82 17.88
N GLN A 196 -7.36 21.62 17.32
CA GLN A 196 -6.34 20.87 16.58
C GLN A 196 -6.47 21.02 15.06
N ALA A 197 -7.48 21.77 14.61
CA ALA A 197 -7.67 22.19 13.22
C ALA A 197 -8.02 23.69 13.17
N PRO A 198 -7.60 24.43 12.13
CA PRO A 198 -8.09 25.77 11.88
C PRO A 198 -9.63 25.80 11.72
N GLN A 199 -10.27 26.79 12.33
CA GLN A 199 -11.73 26.89 12.38
C GLN A 199 -12.36 27.22 11.02
N ASP A 200 -11.58 27.86 10.13
CA ASP A 200 -11.96 28.27 8.79
C ASP A 200 -11.81 27.15 7.74
N ILE A 201 -11.25 25.99 8.09
CA ILE A 201 -11.14 24.88 7.15
C ILE A 201 -12.54 24.38 6.76
N PRO A 202 -12.85 24.30 5.44
CA PRO A 202 -14.15 23.84 4.99
C PRO A 202 -14.37 22.36 5.31
N ALA A 203 -15.63 21.95 5.36
CA ALA A 203 -16.00 20.54 5.40
C ALA A 203 -15.55 19.82 4.11
N PHE A 204 -15.21 18.54 4.22
CA PHE A 204 -14.97 17.66 3.09
C PHE A 204 -16.21 17.57 2.21
N ARG A 205 -15.98 17.65 0.90
CA ARG A 205 -16.99 17.45 -0.14
C ARG A 205 -16.40 16.64 -1.27
N PHE A 206 -16.59 15.33 -1.24
CA PHE A 206 -15.97 14.43 -2.21
C PHE A 206 -16.81 14.36 -3.50
N THR A 207 -16.13 14.44 -4.64
CA THR A 207 -16.74 14.49 -5.97
C THR A 207 -16.60 13.19 -6.73
N GLU A 208 -15.44 12.55 -6.63
CA GLU A 208 -15.11 11.32 -7.32
C GLU A 208 -14.23 10.41 -6.46
N PHE A 209 -14.24 9.13 -6.80
CA PHE A 209 -13.36 8.12 -6.24
C PHE A 209 -12.57 7.47 -7.36
N VAL A 210 -11.27 7.42 -7.17
CA VAL A 210 -10.32 6.84 -8.11
C VAL A 210 -9.47 5.82 -7.39
N LEU A 211 -8.80 4.95 -8.13
CA LEU A 211 -7.81 4.07 -7.53
C LEU A 211 -6.65 4.90 -6.96
N THR A 212 -6.32 4.68 -5.69
CA THR A 212 -5.12 5.24 -5.03
C THR A 212 -4.41 4.13 -4.26
N HIS A 213 -3.09 4.26 -4.08
CA HIS A 213 -2.24 3.34 -3.33
C HIS A 213 -2.09 3.72 -1.84
N GLN A 214 -2.00 5.01 -1.51
CA GLN A 214 -1.85 5.59 -0.16
C GLN A 214 -0.55 5.32 0.60
N ASP A 215 0.26 4.32 0.22
CA ASP A 215 1.59 4.09 0.82
C ASP A 215 2.73 4.08 -0.22
N ILE A 216 2.71 5.02 -1.18
CA ILE A 216 3.82 5.17 -2.13
C ILE A 216 5.01 5.78 -1.40
N SER A 217 6.08 5.02 -1.29
CA SER A 217 7.33 5.41 -0.63
C SER A 217 8.46 4.57 -1.23
N PRO A 218 9.73 5.02 -1.20
CA PRO A 218 10.85 4.24 -1.73
C PRO A 218 10.95 2.79 -1.20
N ARG A 219 10.48 2.51 0.03
CA ARG A 219 10.41 1.13 0.59
C ARG A 219 9.47 0.18 -0.18
N ASN A 220 8.49 0.74 -0.90
CA ASN A 220 7.47 0.03 -1.66
C ASN A 220 7.71 0.16 -3.18
N LEU A 221 8.90 0.63 -3.59
CA LEU A 221 9.30 0.73 -4.99
C LEU A 221 10.52 -0.14 -5.23
N ILE A 222 10.51 -0.89 -6.34
CA ILE A 222 11.63 -1.71 -6.77
C ILE A 222 12.12 -1.19 -8.12
N LEU A 223 13.41 -0.86 -8.19
CA LEU A 223 14.09 -0.51 -9.43
C LEU A 223 14.69 -1.78 -10.04
N ASP A 224 14.15 -2.21 -11.17
CA ASP A 224 14.66 -3.41 -11.86
C ASP A 224 15.96 -3.11 -12.64
N PRO A 225 16.67 -4.15 -13.13
CA PRO A 225 17.92 -3.99 -13.87
C PRO A 225 17.80 -3.16 -15.16
N ASP A 226 16.61 -3.11 -15.75
CA ASP A 226 16.31 -2.33 -16.96
C ASP A 226 15.93 -0.86 -16.63
N GLY A 227 15.96 -0.50 -15.35
CA GLY A 227 15.65 0.84 -14.87
C GLY A 227 14.16 1.16 -14.79
N GLN A 228 13.29 0.15 -14.81
CA GLN A 228 11.86 0.33 -14.61
C GLN A 228 11.50 0.28 -13.13
N VAL A 229 10.55 1.13 -12.75
CA VAL A 229 10.05 1.22 -11.38
C VAL A 229 8.80 0.37 -11.22
N TRP A 230 8.84 -0.57 -10.29
CA TRP A 230 7.71 -1.42 -9.90
C TRP A 230 7.14 -0.99 -8.55
N LEU A 231 5.82 -0.92 -8.45
CA LEU A 231 5.10 -0.57 -7.21
C LEU A 231 4.55 -1.83 -6.55
N VAL A 232 4.92 -2.04 -5.28
CA VAL A 232 4.50 -3.19 -4.47
C VAL A 232 3.75 -2.73 -3.21
N ASP A 233 3.20 -3.70 -2.47
CA ASP A 233 2.46 -3.49 -1.22
C ASP A 233 1.17 -2.66 -1.36
N TRP A 234 0.18 -3.26 -1.99
CA TRP A 234 -1.11 -2.63 -2.31
C TRP A 234 -2.15 -2.77 -1.19
N ALA A 235 -1.70 -3.01 0.05
CA ALA A 235 -2.57 -3.35 1.18
C ALA A 235 -3.54 -2.21 1.58
N ASP A 236 -3.13 -0.96 1.38
CA ASP A 236 -3.93 0.24 1.69
C ASP A 236 -4.66 0.81 0.47
N ALA A 237 -4.52 0.16 -0.69
CA ALA A 237 -5.08 0.65 -1.93
C ALA A 237 -6.61 0.48 -1.99
N GLY A 238 -7.27 1.36 -2.75
CA GLY A 238 -8.72 1.34 -2.89
C GLY A 238 -9.27 2.55 -3.62
N ALA A 239 -10.60 2.71 -3.55
CA ALA A 239 -11.34 3.80 -4.16
C ALA A 239 -11.41 5.02 -3.21
N TYR A 240 -10.62 6.05 -3.49
CA TYR A 240 -10.53 7.24 -2.63
C TYR A 240 -10.43 8.53 -3.47
N PRO A 241 -10.67 9.69 -2.87
CA PRO A 241 -10.52 10.97 -3.58
C PRO A 241 -9.08 11.14 -4.10
N PRO A 242 -8.87 11.71 -5.30
CA PRO A 242 -7.54 11.82 -5.92
C PRO A 242 -6.48 12.48 -5.03
N ALA A 243 -6.90 13.45 -4.20
CA ALA A 243 -6.04 14.17 -3.26
C ALA A 243 -5.37 13.27 -2.21
N PHE A 244 -5.90 12.07 -1.95
CA PHE A 244 -5.35 11.16 -0.93
C PHE A 244 -3.92 10.73 -1.28
N GLU A 245 -3.60 10.55 -2.56
CA GLU A 245 -2.25 10.12 -2.96
C GLU A 245 -1.22 11.23 -2.71
N SER A 246 -1.49 12.45 -3.18
CA SER A 246 -0.58 13.59 -3.01
C SER A 246 -0.47 14.01 -1.54
N ALA A 247 -1.56 13.94 -0.78
CA ALA A 247 -1.55 14.19 0.66
C ALA A 247 -0.74 13.12 1.41
N ALA A 248 -0.88 11.83 1.06
CA ALA A 248 -0.12 10.76 1.68
C ALA A 248 1.39 10.99 1.47
N LEU A 249 1.82 11.22 0.23
CA LEU A 249 3.20 11.57 -0.13
C LEU A 249 3.71 12.81 0.62
N ALA A 250 2.91 13.88 0.68
CA ALA A 250 3.30 15.12 1.34
C ALA A 250 3.48 14.97 2.85
N SER A 251 2.77 14.03 3.47
CA SER A 251 2.82 13.79 4.91
C SER A 251 3.97 12.88 5.37
N GLN A 252 4.66 12.21 4.43
CA GLN A 252 5.78 11.31 4.73
C GLN A 252 7.06 12.09 5.03
N MET A 253 7.80 11.65 6.06
CA MET A 253 9.05 12.30 6.50
C MET A 253 10.33 11.56 6.10
N SER A 254 10.24 10.29 5.71
CA SER A 254 11.43 9.43 5.52
C SER A 254 12.24 9.75 4.25
N PHE A 255 11.57 10.22 3.19
CA PHE A 255 12.20 10.47 1.89
C PHE A 255 11.73 11.81 1.30
N PRO A 256 12.04 12.95 1.95
CA PRO A 256 11.50 14.26 1.58
C PRO A 256 11.87 14.66 0.15
N ASP A 257 13.09 14.34 -0.31
CA ASP A 257 13.55 14.66 -1.66
C ASP A 257 12.77 13.86 -2.73
N PHE A 258 12.59 12.56 -2.52
CA PHE A 258 11.75 11.72 -3.39
C PHE A 258 10.31 12.26 -3.45
N ASN A 259 9.73 12.56 -2.29
CA ASN A 259 8.38 13.08 -2.18
C ASN A 259 8.24 14.38 -2.97
N ALA A 260 9.16 15.33 -2.78
CA ALA A 260 9.17 16.60 -3.50
C ALA A 260 9.26 16.41 -5.02
N MET A 261 10.12 15.51 -5.49
CA MET A 261 10.29 15.23 -6.92
C MET A 261 9.04 14.61 -7.55
N VAL A 262 8.43 13.60 -6.92
CA VAL A 262 7.17 12.99 -7.42
C VAL A 262 6.05 14.03 -7.41
N LEU A 263 5.90 14.76 -6.31
CA LEU A 263 4.86 15.77 -6.14
C LEU A 263 4.96 16.92 -7.15
N SER A 264 6.17 17.25 -7.62
CA SER A 264 6.37 18.25 -8.66
C SER A 264 5.83 17.84 -10.04
N CYS A 265 5.57 16.53 -10.24
CA CYS A 265 5.04 15.96 -11.47
C CYS A 265 3.52 15.73 -11.42
N LEU A 266 2.85 16.01 -10.29
CA LEU A 266 1.44 15.68 -10.06
C LEU A 266 0.55 16.93 -9.95
N PRO A 267 -0.72 16.83 -10.35
CA PRO A 267 -1.76 17.77 -9.91
C PRO A 267 -1.82 17.82 -8.38
N ARG A 268 -2.04 19.03 -7.83
CA ARG A 268 -2.14 19.26 -6.39
C ARG A 268 -3.54 19.70 -6.00
N TYR A 269 -3.93 19.32 -4.78
CA TYR A 269 -5.25 19.55 -4.21
C TYR A 269 -5.11 20.31 -2.89
N PRO A 270 -4.68 21.59 -2.91
CA PRO A 270 -4.22 22.28 -1.71
C PRO A 270 -5.31 22.47 -0.63
N VAL A 271 -6.59 22.44 -1.02
CA VAL A 271 -7.70 22.50 -0.06
C VAL A 271 -7.87 21.16 0.62
N GLU A 272 -8.00 20.09 -0.16
CA GLU A 272 -8.20 18.72 0.31
C GLU A 272 -6.98 18.22 1.11
N GLU A 273 -5.77 18.51 0.65
CA GLU A 273 -4.53 18.19 1.37
C GLU A 273 -4.50 18.88 2.74
N ARG A 274 -4.87 20.17 2.80
CA ARG A 274 -4.96 20.90 4.08
C ARG A 274 -6.05 20.34 4.98
N GLN A 275 -7.18 19.92 4.42
CA GLN A 275 -8.24 19.25 5.18
C GLN A 275 -7.72 17.93 5.79
N LEU A 276 -7.03 17.12 5.00
CA LEU A 276 -6.46 15.83 5.43
C LEU A 276 -5.37 16.00 6.49
N ASP A 277 -4.50 17.02 6.37
CA ASP A 277 -3.50 17.34 7.40
C ASP A 277 -4.16 17.76 8.73
N SER A 278 -5.34 18.36 8.64
CA SER A 278 -6.05 18.92 9.80
C SER A 278 -6.87 17.91 10.60
N ILE A 279 -6.99 16.67 10.13
CA ILE A 279 -7.71 15.61 10.86
C ILE A 279 -6.77 14.69 11.66
N GLY A 280 -5.46 14.90 11.63
CA GLY A 280 -4.47 14.01 12.24
C GLY A 280 -4.73 13.69 13.72
N TYR A 281 -5.15 14.69 14.52
CA TYR A 281 -5.53 14.49 15.91
C TYR A 281 -6.73 13.54 16.07
N GLY A 282 -7.76 13.70 15.23
CA GLY A 282 -8.96 12.86 15.20
C GLY A 282 -8.70 11.43 14.73
N LEU A 283 -7.64 11.23 13.94
CA LEU A 283 -7.23 9.91 13.47
C LEU A 283 -6.38 9.15 14.49
N LEU A 284 -5.52 9.85 15.24
CA LEU A 284 -4.52 9.24 16.11
C LEU A 284 -4.91 9.31 17.60
N THR A 285 -5.20 10.50 18.11
CA THR A 285 -5.39 10.74 19.56
C THR A 285 -6.85 10.61 19.97
N ALA A 286 -7.76 11.19 19.18
CA ALA A 286 -9.20 11.11 19.40
C ALA A 286 -9.87 10.09 18.46
N ALA A 287 -9.17 8.98 18.19
CA ALA A 287 -9.62 7.94 17.26
C ALA A 287 -11.00 7.36 17.61
N LEU A 288 -11.30 7.22 18.91
CA LEU A 288 -12.55 6.64 19.44
C LEU A 288 -13.61 7.69 19.82
N ALA A 289 -13.34 8.97 19.58
CA ALA A 289 -14.28 10.07 19.82
C ALA A 289 -15.27 10.26 18.65
#